data_AF-A0A3L7SYB6-F1
#
_entry.id   AF-A0A3L7SYB6-F1
#
_cell.length_a   1.000
_cell.length_b   1.000
_cell.length_c   1.000
_cell.angle_alpha   90.00
_cell.angle_beta   90.00
_cell.angle_gamma   90.00
#
_symmetry.space_group_name_H-M   'P 1'
#
loop_
_entity.id
_entity.type
_entity.pdbx_description
1 polymer ?
#
loop_
_entity_poly.entity_id
_entity_poly.type
_entity_poly.pdbx_seq_one_letter_code
_entity_poly.pdbx_strand_id
1 'polypeptide(L)'
;SDPSRLTAARMVEDLGLDHAVFAQRAAEHAWTRLAALPTHASSSTALAAWWLDRLAATDTDLPRPTLIEQRTAVDTMRRNLTLSNDDAGALTSLLAAREALLDDFTQLTLAQRVRVSSRPGFDEALAVLAGECPDRCSLLRAQIDRENPLRALPEPLLNGSMLLAEGMQASPIFKVILDETLNAQIEGQIDSAAAALQFARQIVSTSGARDGRQSRGSTDRTP
;
A
#
# COMPACT_ATOMS: atom_id res chain seq x y z
N SER A 1 21.41 4.81 10.21
CA SER A 1 20.84 5.58 11.32
C SER A 1 21.48 6.95 11.35
N ASP A 2 20.69 8.02 11.41
CA ASP A 2 21.18 9.37 11.70
C ASP A 2 20.95 9.63 13.20
N PRO A 3 22.03 9.73 14.02
CA PRO A 3 21.91 9.97 15.45
C PRO A 3 21.10 11.23 15.77
N SER A 4 21.09 12.23 14.88
CA SER A 4 20.45 13.52 15.12
C SER A 4 18.93 13.42 15.26
N ARG A 5 18.26 12.55 14.49
CA ARG A 5 16.79 12.40 14.54
C ARG A 5 16.31 11.74 15.82
N LEU A 6 17.01 10.69 16.25
CA LEU A 6 16.73 10.04 17.52
C LEU A 6 16.95 11.01 18.69
N THR A 7 18.05 11.75 18.68
CA THR A 7 18.32 12.77 19.69
C THR A 7 17.24 13.86 19.69
N ALA A 8 16.82 14.34 18.52
CA ALA A 8 15.77 15.34 18.42
C ALA A 8 14.43 14.83 19.00
N ALA A 9 14.01 13.62 18.64
CA ALA A 9 12.78 13.03 19.17
C ALA A 9 12.83 12.86 20.70
N ARG A 10 13.96 12.37 21.23
CA ARG A 10 14.18 12.28 22.68
C ARG A 10 14.11 13.64 23.36
N MET A 11 14.78 14.66 22.81
CA MET A 11 14.71 16.02 23.37
C MET A 11 13.27 16.55 23.39
N VAL A 12 12.46 16.25 22.36
CA VAL A 12 11.05 16.66 22.32
C VAL A 12 10.23 15.95 23.41
N GLU A 13 10.48 14.67 23.66
CA GLU A 13 9.81 13.93 24.75
C GLU A 13 10.30 14.33 26.14
N ASP A 14 11.60 14.51 26.34
CA ASP A 14 12.21 14.92 27.61
C ASP A 14 11.71 16.30 28.06
N LEU A 15 11.47 17.21 27.10
CA LEU A 15 10.87 18.52 27.35
C LEU A 15 9.33 18.45 27.47
N GLY A 16 8.74 17.28 27.29
CA GLY A 16 7.31 17.05 27.30
C GLY A 16 6.58 17.79 26.20
N LEU A 17 7.24 18.09 25.08
CA LEU A 17 6.70 18.80 23.91
C LEU A 17 6.02 17.86 22.89
N ASP A 18 6.21 16.56 23.05
CA ASP A 18 5.63 15.50 22.23
C ASP A 18 4.10 15.48 22.23
N HIS A 19 3.45 15.89 23.32
CA HIS A 19 1.99 16.08 23.36
C HIS A 19 1.49 17.12 22.36
N ALA A 20 2.31 18.13 22.04
CA ALA A 20 1.98 19.11 21.01
C ALA A 20 2.04 18.48 19.61
N VAL A 21 2.78 17.37 19.43
CA VAL A 21 2.88 16.63 18.16
C VAL A 21 1.77 15.59 18.05
N PHE A 22 1.65 14.71 19.06
CA PHE A 22 0.81 13.51 19.01
C PHE A 22 -0.51 13.61 19.80
N ALA A 23 -0.81 14.78 20.39
CA ALA A 23 -1.95 15.01 21.29
C ALA A 23 -1.98 14.13 22.56
N GLN A 24 -0.91 13.37 22.82
CA GLN A 24 -0.73 12.49 23.96
C GLN A 24 0.74 12.53 24.38
N ARG A 25 1.03 12.35 25.66
CA ARG A 25 2.41 12.16 26.13
C ARG A 25 2.84 10.71 25.93
N ALA A 26 4.11 10.50 25.64
CA ALA A 26 4.70 9.18 25.55
C ALA A 26 4.63 8.50 26.92
N ALA A 27 4.26 7.21 26.91
CA ALA A 27 4.69 6.29 27.94
C ALA A 27 6.14 5.86 27.66
N GLU A 28 6.76 5.10 28.56
CA GLU A 28 8.05 4.47 28.26
C GLU A 28 7.90 3.55 27.04
N HIS A 29 8.76 3.72 26.03
CA HIS A 29 8.74 2.93 24.82
C HIS A 29 10.13 2.74 24.20
N ALA A 30 10.21 1.77 23.30
CA ALA A 30 11.37 1.50 22.48
C ALA A 30 11.59 2.59 21.41
N TRP A 31 12.82 2.77 20.94
CA TRP A 31 13.13 3.64 19.79
C TRP A 31 13.49 2.82 18.53
N THR A 32 12.97 1.59 18.46
CA THR A 32 13.40 0.55 17.52
C THR A 32 13.30 1.01 16.06
N ARG A 33 12.15 1.56 15.66
CA ARG A 33 11.89 1.92 14.26
C ARG A 33 12.63 3.18 13.89
N LEU A 34 12.54 4.23 14.72
CA LEU A 34 13.17 5.51 14.45
C LEU A 34 14.69 5.38 14.38
N ALA A 35 15.30 4.61 15.30
CA ALA A 35 16.74 4.38 15.31
C ALA A 35 17.23 3.56 14.12
N ALA A 36 16.39 2.67 13.56
CA ALA A 36 16.76 1.84 12.42
C ALA A 36 16.72 2.58 11.07
N LEU A 37 16.07 3.75 10.99
CA LEU A 37 15.88 4.44 9.72
C LEU A 37 17.20 4.81 9.00
N PRO A 38 17.23 4.73 7.65
CA PRO A 38 18.38 5.18 6.87
C PRO A 38 18.54 6.70 6.98
N THR A 39 19.77 7.21 6.83
CA THR A 39 20.08 8.64 6.98
C THR A 39 19.28 9.54 6.03
N HIS A 40 18.95 9.04 4.84
CA HIS A 40 18.14 9.74 3.83
C HIS A 40 16.62 9.61 4.02
N ALA A 41 16.13 8.99 5.10
CA ALA A 41 14.70 8.91 5.36
C ALA A 41 14.08 10.31 5.48
N SER A 42 12.90 10.49 4.87
CA SER A 42 12.15 11.75 4.95
C SER A 42 11.67 12.03 6.38
N SER A 43 11.33 13.29 6.65
CA SER A 43 10.72 13.68 7.93
C SER A 43 9.39 12.96 8.18
N SER A 44 8.60 12.73 7.13
CA SER A 44 7.34 11.96 7.20
C SER A 44 7.60 10.51 7.60
N THR A 45 8.63 9.86 7.03
CA THR A 45 9.05 8.51 7.44
C THR A 45 9.48 8.47 8.90
N ALA A 46 10.24 9.48 9.35
CA ALA A 46 10.67 9.58 10.74
C ALA A 46 9.49 9.79 11.71
N LEU A 47 8.52 10.63 11.35
CA LEU A 47 7.30 10.83 12.14
C LEU A 47 6.47 9.55 12.25
N ALA A 48 6.30 8.80 11.16
CA ALA A 48 5.59 7.52 11.19
C ALA A 48 6.31 6.50 12.08
N ALA A 49 7.64 6.37 11.94
CA ALA A 49 8.44 5.47 12.77
C ALA A 49 8.35 5.82 14.25
N TRP A 50 8.46 7.12 14.58
CA TRP A 50 8.35 7.60 15.96
C TRP A 50 6.95 7.37 16.54
N TRP A 51 5.90 7.62 15.76
CA TRP A 51 4.54 7.33 16.21
C TRP A 51 4.32 5.84 16.49
N LEU A 52 4.82 4.95 15.62
CA LEU A 52 4.73 3.51 15.82
C LEU A 52 5.55 3.04 17.04
N ASP A 53 6.73 3.61 17.26
CA ASP A 53 7.53 3.33 18.47
C ASP A 53 6.75 3.64 19.75
N ARG A 54 5.98 4.73 19.78
CA ARG A 54 5.12 5.10 20.91
C ARG A 54 3.93 4.17 21.14
N LEU A 55 3.51 3.40 20.13
CA LEU A 55 2.44 2.42 20.24
C LEU A 55 2.96 1.06 20.74
N ALA A 56 4.24 0.77 20.56
CA ALA A 56 4.84 -0.49 20.95
C ALA A 56 5.11 -0.50 22.46
N ALA A 57 4.53 -1.46 23.17
CA ALA A 57 4.76 -1.59 24.61
C ALA A 57 6.17 -2.13 24.95
N THR A 58 6.81 -2.81 24.00
CA THR A 58 8.15 -3.40 24.14
C THR A 58 8.90 -3.35 22.80
N ASP A 59 10.22 -3.53 22.83
CA ASP A 59 11.07 -3.60 21.63
C ASP A 59 10.66 -4.69 20.63
N THR A 60 10.04 -5.77 21.13
CA THR A 60 9.57 -6.90 20.31
C THR A 60 8.13 -6.76 19.83
N ASP A 61 7.41 -5.75 20.32
CA ASP A 61 6.02 -5.53 19.97
C ASP A 61 5.89 -4.92 18.57
N LEU A 62 4.98 -5.48 17.78
CA LEU A 62 4.70 -5.05 16.41
C LEU A 62 3.33 -4.37 16.39
N PRO A 63 3.27 -3.04 16.53
CA PRO A 63 2.02 -2.31 16.61
C PRO A 63 1.25 -2.47 15.30
N ARG A 64 -0.05 -2.76 15.44
CA ARG A 64 -1.02 -2.94 14.35
C ARG A 64 -2.18 -1.94 14.52
N PRO A 65 -1.92 -0.63 14.38
CA PRO A 65 -2.98 0.35 14.52
C PRO A 65 -4.03 0.14 13.42
N THR A 66 -5.30 0.21 13.80
CA THR A 66 -6.44 0.19 12.89
C THR A 66 -6.37 1.37 11.91
N LEU A 67 -7.08 1.26 10.78
CA LEU A 67 -7.18 2.35 9.81
C LEU A 67 -7.70 3.67 10.43
N ILE A 68 -8.60 3.57 11.41
CA ILE A 68 -9.15 4.72 12.13
C ILE A 68 -8.06 5.39 12.98
N GLU A 69 -7.25 4.61 13.70
CA GLU A 69 -6.14 5.12 14.51
C GLU A 69 -5.07 5.77 13.64
N GLN A 70 -4.69 5.13 12.52
CA GLN A 70 -3.75 5.70 11.55
C GLN A 70 -4.22 7.04 11.02
N ARG A 71 -5.48 7.12 10.55
CA ARG A 71 -6.06 8.36 10.05
C ARG A 71 -6.09 9.45 11.12
N THR A 72 -6.51 9.08 12.34
CA THR A 72 -6.57 10.02 13.47
C THR A 72 -5.18 10.57 13.81
N ALA A 73 -4.16 9.72 13.78
CA ALA A 73 -2.78 10.11 14.03
C ALA A 73 -2.26 11.06 12.94
N VAL A 74 -2.48 10.74 11.66
CA VAL A 74 -2.09 11.61 10.53
C VAL A 74 -2.80 12.96 10.60
N ASP A 75 -4.12 12.98 10.83
CA ASP A 75 -4.90 14.21 10.94
C ASP A 75 -4.47 15.06 12.15
N THR A 76 -4.00 14.43 13.22
CA THR A 76 -3.45 15.10 14.40
C THR A 76 -2.09 15.72 14.09
N MET A 77 -1.14 14.94 13.58
CA MET A 77 0.19 15.43 13.21
C MET A 77 0.11 16.55 12.17
N ARG A 78 -0.77 16.41 11.17
CA ARG A 78 -0.99 17.43 10.15
C ARG A 78 -1.44 18.77 10.73
N ARG A 79 -2.43 18.75 11.63
CA ARG A 79 -2.92 19.99 12.28
C ARG A 79 -1.86 20.59 13.19
N ASN A 80 -1.18 19.76 13.97
CA ASN A 80 -0.26 20.19 15.01
C ASN A 80 1.06 20.71 14.46
N LEU A 81 1.59 20.08 13.41
CA LEU A 81 2.86 20.44 12.76
C LEU A 81 2.67 21.26 11.49
N THR A 82 1.42 21.61 11.13
CA THR A 82 1.08 22.28 9.87
C THR A 82 1.63 21.57 8.63
N LEU A 83 1.58 20.23 8.62
CA LEU A 83 2.12 19.43 7.51
C LEU A 83 1.42 19.77 6.20
N SER A 84 2.19 19.75 5.10
CA SER A 84 1.63 19.89 3.77
C SER A 84 0.71 18.72 3.43
N ASN A 85 -0.13 18.89 2.39
CA ASN A 85 -0.94 17.78 1.89
C ASN A 85 -0.08 16.61 1.42
N ASP A 86 1.09 16.91 0.84
CA ASP A 86 2.03 15.91 0.33
C ASP A 86 2.66 15.12 1.48
N ASP A 87 3.06 15.78 2.58
CA ASP A 87 3.60 15.11 3.77
C ASP A 87 2.56 14.20 4.43
N ALA A 88 1.33 14.68 4.58
CA ALA A 88 0.24 13.87 5.14
C ALA A 88 -0.14 12.70 4.22
N GLY A 89 -0.09 12.91 2.90
CA GLY A 89 -0.26 11.86 1.90
C GLY A 89 0.84 10.81 1.96
N ALA A 90 2.10 11.23 2.14
CA ALA A 90 3.25 10.35 2.32
C ALA A 90 3.12 9.49 3.60
N LEU A 91 2.73 10.09 4.73
CA LEU A 91 2.45 9.37 5.97
C LEU A 91 1.36 8.30 5.78
N THR A 92 0.23 8.70 5.18
CA THR A 92 -0.89 7.79 4.93
C THR A 92 -0.48 6.62 4.04
N SER A 93 0.24 6.91 2.95
CA SER A 93 0.67 5.91 1.98
C SER A 93 1.68 4.93 2.57
N LEU A 94 2.63 5.43 3.37
CA LEU A 94 3.61 4.63 4.10
C LEU A 94 2.91 3.66 5.07
N LEU A 95 2.01 4.16 5.91
CA LEU A 95 1.34 3.32 6.92
C LEU A 95 0.48 2.23 6.24
N ALA A 96 -0.24 2.58 5.17
CA ALA A 96 -1.01 1.61 4.39
C ALA A 96 -0.11 0.56 3.70
N ALA A 97 1.04 0.97 3.17
CA ALA A 97 2.02 0.06 2.56
C ALA A 97 2.66 -0.87 3.60
N ARG A 98 2.95 -0.37 4.80
CA ARG A 98 3.46 -1.17 5.92
C ARG A 98 2.49 -2.27 6.33
N GLU A 99 1.21 -1.96 6.51
CA GLU A 99 0.22 -2.99 6.85
C GLU A 99 0.12 -4.05 5.75
N ALA A 100 0.07 -3.63 4.49
CA ALA A 100 0.03 -4.57 3.36
C ALA A 100 1.26 -5.51 3.32
N LEU A 101 2.43 -5.03 3.72
CA LEU A 101 3.67 -5.83 3.81
C LEU A 101 3.67 -6.79 5.00
N LEU A 102 3.06 -6.39 6.11
CA LEU A 102 3.02 -7.17 7.35
C LEU A 102 1.95 -8.27 7.35
N ASP A 103 0.91 -8.11 6.54
CA ASP A 103 -0.11 -9.14 6.31
C ASP A 103 0.47 -10.28 5.43
N ASP A 104 -0.38 -10.98 4.67
CA ASP A 104 0.02 -12.14 3.86
C ASP A 104 0.64 -11.75 2.51
N PHE A 105 1.56 -10.78 2.50
CA PHE A 105 2.20 -10.27 1.28
C PHE A 105 2.83 -11.38 0.43
N THR A 106 3.43 -12.39 1.07
CA THR A 106 4.06 -13.52 0.39
C THR A 106 3.06 -14.49 -0.24
N GLN A 107 1.79 -14.44 0.17
CA GLN A 107 0.70 -15.26 -0.38
C GLN A 107 -0.03 -14.57 -1.55
N LEU A 108 0.24 -13.28 -1.78
CA LEU A 108 -0.30 -12.53 -2.91
C LEU A 108 0.22 -13.10 -4.24
N THR A 109 -0.51 -12.91 -5.33
CA THR A 109 -0.01 -13.22 -6.68
C THR A 109 1.11 -12.25 -7.09
N LEU A 110 1.85 -12.54 -8.17
CA LEU A 110 2.89 -11.63 -8.67
C LEU A 110 2.28 -10.27 -9.02
N ALA A 111 1.15 -10.23 -9.74
CA ALA A 111 0.44 -8.99 -10.05
C ALA A 111 0.08 -8.18 -8.81
N GLN A 112 -0.42 -8.84 -7.76
CA GLN A 112 -0.76 -8.17 -6.50
C GLN A 112 0.48 -7.61 -5.80
N ARG A 113 1.59 -8.36 -5.73
CA ARG A 113 2.86 -7.88 -5.15
C ARG A 113 3.48 -6.72 -5.93
N VAL A 114 3.45 -6.78 -7.26
CA VAL A 114 3.91 -5.70 -8.14
C VAL A 114 3.05 -4.44 -7.91
N ARG A 115 1.73 -4.60 -7.78
CA ARG A 115 0.83 -3.47 -7.47
C ARG A 115 1.10 -2.86 -6.12
N VAL A 116 1.31 -3.66 -5.07
CA VAL A 116 1.66 -3.14 -3.74
C VAL A 116 3.03 -2.46 -3.75
N SER A 117 4.03 -3.06 -4.38
CA SER A 117 5.38 -2.51 -4.48
C SER A 117 5.52 -1.27 -5.37
N SER A 118 4.51 -1.00 -6.21
CA SER A 118 4.45 0.20 -7.04
C SER A 118 3.65 1.34 -6.39
N ARG A 119 3.13 1.16 -5.17
CA ARG A 119 2.39 2.21 -4.46
C ARG A 119 3.36 3.23 -3.84
N PRO A 120 2.94 4.51 -3.74
CA PRO A 120 3.65 5.49 -2.93
C PRO A 120 3.85 4.98 -1.49
N GLY A 121 4.97 5.32 -0.86
CA GLY A 121 5.27 4.95 0.53
C GLY A 121 5.82 3.53 0.72
N PHE A 122 5.97 2.73 -0.34
CA PHE A 122 6.42 1.34 -0.24
C PHE A 122 7.85 1.21 0.29
N ASP A 123 8.81 1.98 -0.25
CA ASP A 123 10.20 1.90 0.17
C ASP A 123 10.39 2.47 1.58
N GLU A 124 9.63 3.50 1.94
CA GLU A 124 9.58 4.04 3.31
C GLU A 124 9.00 3.01 4.29
N ALA A 125 7.96 2.27 3.89
CA ALA A 125 7.42 1.18 4.69
C ALA A 125 8.44 0.06 4.89
N LEU A 126 9.21 -0.31 3.86
CA LEU A 126 10.34 -1.24 4.01
C LEU A 126 11.43 -0.70 4.95
N ALA A 127 11.69 0.61 4.92
CA ALA A 127 12.66 1.24 5.81
C ALA A 127 12.22 1.15 7.28
N VAL A 128 10.93 1.34 7.57
CA VAL A 128 10.36 1.13 8.92
C VAL A 128 10.43 -0.34 9.31
N LEU A 129 10.02 -1.24 8.42
CA LEU A 129 10.02 -2.69 8.66
C LEU A 129 11.41 -3.28 8.91
N ALA A 130 12.46 -2.65 8.38
CA ALA A 130 13.83 -3.06 8.65
C ALA A 130 14.19 -2.96 10.14
N GLY A 131 13.57 -2.03 10.89
CA GLY A 131 13.70 -1.96 12.34
C GLY A 131 12.84 -2.99 13.08
N GLU A 132 11.70 -3.38 12.52
CA GLU A 132 10.72 -4.24 13.19
C GLU A 132 11.02 -5.73 13.02
N CYS A 133 11.39 -6.13 11.82
CA CYS A 133 11.63 -7.52 11.45
C CYS A 133 12.73 -7.59 10.36
N PRO A 134 14.00 -7.37 10.71
CA PRO A 134 15.09 -7.17 9.74
C PRO A 134 15.26 -8.34 8.76
N ASP A 135 15.12 -9.58 9.24
CA ASP A 135 15.23 -10.78 8.40
C ASP A 135 14.10 -10.86 7.38
N ARG A 136 12.85 -10.65 7.82
CA ARG A 136 11.66 -10.62 6.95
C ARG A 136 11.78 -9.48 5.94
N CYS A 137 12.19 -8.29 6.37
CA CYS A 137 12.38 -7.14 5.49
C CYS A 137 13.43 -7.42 4.41
N SER A 138 14.55 -8.06 4.77
CA SER A 138 15.62 -8.43 3.83
C SER A 138 15.12 -9.41 2.77
N LEU A 139 14.33 -10.42 3.17
CA LEU A 139 13.72 -11.38 2.24
C LEU A 139 12.71 -10.71 1.31
N LEU A 140 11.82 -9.86 1.85
CA LEU A 140 10.83 -9.12 1.07
C LEU A 140 11.48 -8.19 0.05
N ARG A 141 12.51 -7.43 0.46
CA ARG A 141 13.26 -6.55 -0.43
C ARG A 141 13.91 -7.34 -1.56
N ALA A 142 14.62 -8.42 -1.24
CA ALA A 142 15.26 -9.27 -2.26
C ALA A 142 14.25 -9.91 -3.22
N GLN A 143 13.05 -10.27 -2.74
CA GLN A 143 11.98 -10.76 -3.60
C GLN A 143 11.50 -9.67 -4.57
N ILE A 144 11.22 -8.47 -4.06
CA ILE A 144 10.67 -7.39 -4.87
C ILE A 144 11.70 -6.77 -5.82
N ASP A 145 12.98 -6.77 -5.47
CA ASP A 145 14.05 -6.40 -6.41
C ASP A 145 14.14 -7.34 -7.62
N ARG A 146 13.76 -8.61 -7.47
CA ARG A 146 13.67 -9.56 -8.60
C ARG A 146 12.38 -9.38 -9.40
N GLU A 147 11.26 -9.17 -8.72
CA GLU A 147 9.93 -9.16 -9.35
C GLU A 147 9.55 -7.79 -9.95
N ASN A 148 9.95 -6.70 -9.30
CA ASN A 148 9.63 -5.32 -9.67
C ASN A 148 10.80 -4.37 -9.36
N PRO A 149 11.92 -4.46 -10.10
CA PRO A 149 13.11 -3.66 -9.83
C PRO A 149 12.86 -2.15 -9.99
N LEU A 150 11.91 -1.75 -10.84
CA LEU A 150 11.62 -0.35 -11.10
C LEU A 150 10.62 0.28 -10.11
N ARG A 151 10.03 -0.53 -9.22
CA ARG A 151 8.96 -0.08 -8.29
C ARG A 151 7.83 0.65 -9.00
N ALA A 152 7.51 0.21 -10.21
CA ALA A 152 6.54 0.86 -11.07
C ALA A 152 5.68 -0.19 -11.77
N LEU A 153 4.43 0.18 -12.04
CA LEU A 153 3.59 -0.62 -12.92
C LEU A 153 4.13 -0.53 -14.35
N PRO A 154 4.08 -1.63 -15.11
CA PRO A 154 4.39 -1.56 -16.53
C PRO A 154 3.35 -0.68 -17.24
N GLU A 155 3.75 -0.09 -18.36
CA GLU A 155 2.81 0.62 -19.23
C GLU A 155 1.69 -0.34 -19.68
N PRO A 156 0.40 -0.03 -19.42
CA PRO A 156 -0.68 -0.94 -19.78
C PRO A 156 -0.75 -1.17 -21.29
N LEU A 157 -0.76 -2.44 -21.71
CA LEU A 157 -0.95 -2.84 -23.11
C LEU A 157 -2.36 -2.51 -23.64
N LEU A 158 -3.28 -2.23 -22.72
CA LEU A 158 -4.68 -1.96 -23.01
C LEU A 158 -5.15 -0.75 -22.22
N ASN A 159 -5.84 0.17 -22.89
CA ASN A 159 -6.48 1.32 -22.28
C ASN A 159 -7.94 1.45 -22.73
N GLY A 160 -8.69 2.35 -22.09
CA GLY A 160 -10.12 2.52 -22.36
C GLY A 160 -10.43 2.94 -23.81
N SER A 161 -9.57 3.72 -24.46
CA SER A 161 -9.80 4.17 -25.84
C SER A 161 -9.74 3.02 -26.84
N MET A 162 -8.87 2.03 -26.60
CA MET A 162 -8.78 0.82 -27.40
C MET A 162 -10.04 -0.03 -27.28
N LEU A 163 -10.62 -0.14 -26.07
CA LEU A 163 -11.88 -0.85 -25.87
C LEU A 163 -13.03 -0.19 -26.64
N LEU A 164 -13.09 1.15 -26.64
CA LEU A 164 -14.10 1.91 -27.39
C LEU A 164 -13.93 1.75 -28.91
N ALA A 165 -12.69 1.80 -29.41
CA ALA A 165 -12.39 1.59 -30.83
C ALA A 165 -12.81 0.19 -31.32
N GLU A 166 -12.81 -0.79 -30.42
CA GLU A 166 -13.25 -2.17 -30.64
C GLU A 166 -14.78 -2.35 -30.49
N GLY A 167 -15.52 -1.26 -30.39
CA GLY A 167 -16.98 -1.26 -30.31
C GLY A 167 -17.54 -1.64 -28.95
N MET A 168 -16.71 -1.77 -27.91
CA MET A 168 -17.19 -2.05 -26.56
C MET A 168 -17.86 -0.79 -25.98
N GLN A 169 -18.97 -1.00 -25.28
CA GLN A 169 -19.72 0.10 -24.64
C GLN A 169 -19.16 0.40 -23.26
N ALA A 170 -18.90 1.67 -22.99
CA ALA A 170 -18.42 2.14 -21.70
C ALA A 170 -19.37 1.70 -20.58
N SER A 171 -18.85 0.95 -19.62
CA SER A 171 -19.61 0.43 -18.48
C SER A 171 -18.68 0.13 -17.30
N PRO A 172 -19.20 -0.05 -16.07
CA PRO A 172 -18.37 -0.34 -14.90
C PRO A 172 -17.42 -1.54 -15.06
N ILE A 173 -17.74 -2.47 -15.97
CA ILE A 173 -16.89 -3.62 -16.29
C ILE A 173 -15.55 -3.23 -16.93
N PHE A 174 -15.44 -2.03 -17.53
CA PHE A 174 -14.17 -1.58 -18.14
C PHE A 174 -13.05 -1.57 -17.12
N LYS A 175 -13.32 -1.12 -15.90
CA LYS A 175 -12.31 -1.15 -14.84
C LYS A 175 -11.84 -2.57 -14.56
N VAL A 176 -12.77 -3.51 -14.44
CA VAL A 176 -12.47 -4.94 -14.23
C VAL A 176 -11.62 -5.48 -15.38
N ILE A 177 -12.02 -5.21 -16.63
CA ILE A 177 -11.27 -5.65 -17.82
C ILE A 177 -9.85 -5.09 -17.80
N LEU A 178 -9.68 -3.79 -17.56
CA LEU A 178 -8.37 -3.14 -17.54
C LEU A 178 -7.51 -3.67 -16.39
N ASP A 179 -8.09 -3.87 -15.21
CA ASP A 179 -7.38 -4.39 -14.04
C ASP A 179 -6.93 -5.85 -14.23
N GLU A 180 -7.81 -6.72 -14.75
CA GLU A 180 -7.49 -8.12 -15.04
C GLU A 180 -6.49 -8.26 -16.18
N THR A 181 -6.60 -7.42 -17.21
CA THR A 181 -5.64 -7.40 -18.32
C THR A 181 -4.26 -6.95 -17.83
N LEU A 182 -4.18 -5.91 -17.00
CA LEU A 182 -2.91 -5.50 -16.39
C LEU A 182 -2.33 -6.60 -15.49
N ASN A 183 -3.17 -7.33 -14.74
CA ASN A 183 -2.71 -8.47 -13.96
C ASN A 183 -2.11 -9.56 -14.87
N ALA A 184 -2.82 -9.94 -15.94
CA ALA A 184 -2.32 -10.92 -16.91
C ALA A 184 -1.01 -10.47 -17.57
N GLN A 185 -0.86 -9.17 -17.85
CA GLN A 185 0.37 -8.59 -18.38
C GLN A 185 1.53 -8.73 -17.37
N ILE A 186 1.30 -8.38 -16.11
CA ILE A 186 2.33 -8.49 -15.06
C ILE A 186 2.72 -9.95 -14.82
N GLU A 187 1.77 -10.88 -14.89
CA GLU A 187 2.00 -12.33 -14.77
C GLU A 187 2.68 -12.92 -16.03
N GLY A 188 2.96 -12.11 -17.05
CA GLY A 188 3.60 -12.56 -18.30
C GLY A 188 2.70 -13.42 -19.19
N GLN A 189 1.38 -13.40 -18.98
CA GLN A 189 0.42 -14.18 -19.76
C GLN A 189 0.08 -13.50 -21.10
N ILE A 190 0.22 -12.18 -21.16
CA ILE A 190 0.03 -11.38 -22.37
C ILE A 190 1.17 -10.37 -22.52
N ASP A 191 1.63 -10.17 -23.75
CA ASP A 191 2.80 -9.36 -24.09
C ASP A 191 2.54 -8.33 -25.20
N SER A 192 1.32 -8.30 -25.73
CA SER A 192 0.95 -7.44 -26.86
C SER A 192 -0.46 -6.87 -26.73
N ALA A 193 -0.68 -5.71 -27.34
CA ALA A 193 -1.99 -5.05 -27.42
C ALA A 193 -3.07 -5.96 -28.03
N ALA A 194 -2.71 -6.77 -29.04
CA ALA A 194 -3.63 -7.72 -29.68
C ALA A 194 -4.04 -8.85 -28.72
N ALA A 195 -3.09 -9.44 -27.99
CA ALA A 195 -3.37 -10.45 -26.98
C ALA A 195 -4.22 -9.87 -25.83
N ALA A 196 -3.93 -8.64 -25.41
CA ALA A 196 -4.69 -7.91 -24.39
C ALA A 196 -6.16 -7.69 -24.80
N LEU A 197 -6.40 -7.29 -26.06
CA LEU A 197 -7.75 -7.14 -26.61
C LEU A 197 -8.50 -8.47 -26.70
N GLN A 198 -7.83 -9.54 -27.10
CA GLN A 198 -8.43 -10.87 -27.12
C GLN A 198 -8.83 -11.33 -25.71
N PHE A 199 -7.96 -11.10 -24.72
CA PHE A 199 -8.22 -11.39 -23.32
C PHE A 199 -9.42 -10.59 -22.79
N ALA A 200 -9.49 -9.29 -23.10
CA ALA A 200 -10.63 -8.44 -22.75
C ALA A 200 -11.97 -8.99 -23.29
N ARG A 201 -12.01 -9.44 -24.54
CA ARG A 201 -13.22 -10.06 -25.14
C ARG A 201 -13.64 -11.33 -24.40
N GLN A 202 -12.69 -12.15 -23.94
CA GLN A 202 -12.98 -13.36 -23.18
C GLN A 202 -13.64 -13.03 -21.83
N ILE A 203 -13.17 -11.99 -21.13
CA ILE A 203 -13.78 -11.51 -19.87
C ILE A 203 -15.24 -11.09 -20.09
N VAL A 204 -15.51 -10.31 -21.15
CA VAL A 204 -16.87 -9.86 -21.49
C VAL A 204 -17.79 -11.07 -21.76
N SER A 205 -17.32 -12.03 -22.57
CA SER A 205 -18.12 -13.22 -22.90
C SER A 205 -18.45 -14.07 -21.66
N THR A 206 -17.52 -14.18 -20.72
CA THR A 206 -17.69 -14.94 -19.47
C THR A 206 -18.66 -14.24 -18.52
N SER A 207 -18.63 -12.90 -18.49
CA SER A 207 -19.50 -12.08 -17.64
C SER A 207 -20.94 -12.09 -18.15
N GLY A 208 -21.15 -11.92 -19.46
CA GLY A 208 -22.49 -11.99 -20.07
C GLY A 208 -23.15 -13.37 -19.95
N ALA A 209 -22.35 -14.45 -19.96
CA ALA A 209 -22.85 -15.81 -19.76
C ALA A 209 -23.36 -16.09 -18.32
N ARG A 210 -22.83 -15.39 -17.31
CA ARG A 210 -23.28 -15.51 -15.91
C ARG A 210 -24.60 -14.79 -15.66
N ASP A 211 -24.78 -13.61 -16.24
CA ASP A 211 -26.04 -12.84 -16.12
C ASP A 211 -27.21 -13.53 -16.83
N GLY A 212 -26.98 -14.14 -18.00
CA GLY A 212 -28.01 -14.88 -18.73
C GLY A 212 -28.51 -16.15 -18.03
N ARG A 213 -27.75 -16.73 -17.09
CA ARG A 213 -28.12 -17.95 -16.37
C ARG A 213 -28.99 -17.66 -15.14
N GLN A 214 -28.85 -16.49 -14.51
CA GLN A 214 -29.66 -16.09 -13.36
C GLN A 214 -31.07 -15.62 -13.76
N SER A 215 -31.25 -15.10 -14.98
CA SER A 215 -32.57 -14.62 -15.45
C SER A 215 -33.56 -15.72 -15.87
N ARG A 216 -33.18 -17.00 -15.90
CA ARG A 216 -34.05 -18.12 -16.35
C ARG A 216 -34.67 -18.95 -15.22
N GLY A 217 -34.50 -18.56 -13.95
CA GLY A 217 -34.93 -19.34 -12.78
C GLY A 217 -36.22 -18.90 -12.09
N SER A 218 -36.97 -17.92 -12.60
CA SER A 218 -38.11 -17.34 -11.87
C SER A 218 -39.34 -17.10 -12.74
N THR A 219 -39.92 -18.17 -13.29
CA THR A 219 -41.33 -18.18 -13.73
C THR A 219 -41.83 -19.63 -13.76
N ASP A 220 -42.15 -20.19 -12.59
CA ASP A 220 -43.28 -21.15 -12.52
C ASP A 220 -43.82 -21.28 -11.09
N ARG A 221 -44.83 -20.47 -10.78
CA ARG A 221 -45.84 -20.74 -9.76
C ARG A 221 -47.14 -20.15 -10.27
N THR A 222 -47.82 -20.94 -11.10
CA THR A 222 -49.25 -20.78 -11.36
C THR A 222 -50.06 -21.35 -10.19
N PRO A 223 -51.26 -20.80 -9.95
CA PRO A 223 -52.06 -21.00 -8.74
C PRO A 223 -52.79 -22.35 -8.68
#